data_AF-A0A542ASW8-F1
#
_entry.id   AF-A0A542ASW8-F1
#
_cell.length_a   1.000
_cell.length_b   1.000
_cell.length_c   1.000
_cell.angle_alpha   90.00
_cell.angle_beta   90.00
_cell.angle_gamma   90.00
#
_symmetry.space_group_name_H-M   'P 1'
#
loop_
_entity.id
_entity.type
_entity.pdbx_description
1 polymer ?
#
loop_
_entity_poly.entity_id
_entity_poly.type
_entity_poly.pdbx_seq_one_letter_code
_entity_poly.pdbx_strand_id
1 'polypeptide(L)'
;MDLITPDFGLFFWQTIVFLVLLFLMAKFAWRPILNSVRDREQSINDALASAENARKEMQNLKSDNEQLMKEARAERDAILKEARELKEKTIASAAEEAKLKADRIVADAQKSIELEKQSALAELKNQVAELSVEIAEKVVRKELSSKNEQRQMIEKMLSDAKLN
;
A
#
# COMPACT_ATOMS: atom_id res chain seq x y z
N MET A 1 27.60 57.38 -100.16
CA MET A 1 27.51 57.30 -98.68
C MET A 1 26.11 56.82 -98.34
N ASP A 2 25.76 55.59 -98.73
CA ASP A 2 24.39 55.04 -98.63
C ASP A 2 24.18 54.27 -97.31
N LEU A 3 24.68 54.81 -96.21
CA LEU A 3 24.66 54.14 -94.91
C LEU A 3 23.75 54.84 -93.88
N ILE A 4 22.93 55.80 -94.31
CA ILE A 4 22.07 56.62 -93.42
C ILE A 4 20.69 56.89 -94.04
N THR A 5 20.10 55.90 -94.71
CA THR A 5 18.63 55.83 -94.77
C THR A 5 18.25 54.53 -94.06
N PRO A 6 17.44 54.57 -92.99
CA PRO A 6 16.96 53.34 -92.40
C PRO A 6 16.15 52.63 -93.48
N ASP A 7 16.61 51.44 -93.90
CA ASP A 7 15.83 50.58 -94.76
C ASP A 7 14.54 50.24 -94.01
N PHE A 8 13.44 50.90 -94.37
CA PHE A 8 12.14 50.75 -93.71
C PHE A 8 11.70 49.28 -93.69
N GLY A 9 12.17 48.47 -94.64
CA GLY A 9 11.97 47.01 -94.66
C GLY A 9 12.63 46.29 -93.48
N LEU A 10 13.87 46.64 -93.13
CA LEU A 10 14.59 46.07 -91.98
C LEU A 10 13.88 46.41 -90.66
N PHE A 11 13.44 47.66 -90.49
CA PHE A 11 12.75 48.10 -89.26
C PHE A 11 11.39 47.40 -89.08
N PHE A 12 10.65 47.18 -90.18
CA PHE A 12 9.40 46.44 -90.18
C PHE A 12 9.60 44.97 -89.78
N TRP A 13 10.57 44.28 -90.40
CA TRP A 13 10.86 42.88 -90.06
C TRP A 13 11.41 42.72 -88.64
N GLN A 14 12.27 43.64 -88.19
CA GLN A 14 12.77 43.66 -86.82
C GLN A 14 11.66 43.88 -85.79
N THR A 15 10.68 44.74 -86.09
CA THR A 15 9.51 44.96 -85.22
C THR A 15 8.64 43.69 -85.15
N ILE A 16 8.40 43.02 -86.28
CA ILE A 16 7.67 41.74 -86.30
C ILE A 16 8.40 40.68 -85.47
N VAL A 17 9.70 40.50 -85.68
CA VAL A 17 10.49 39.52 -84.92
C VAL A 17 10.49 39.86 -83.42
N PHE A 18 10.59 41.13 -83.06
CA PHE A 18 10.50 41.58 -81.67
C PHE A 18 9.12 41.27 -81.05
N LEU A 19 8.02 41.52 -81.78
CA LEU A 19 6.67 41.22 -81.32
C LEU A 19 6.44 39.70 -81.18
N VAL A 20 6.94 38.89 -82.12
CA VAL A 20 6.88 37.43 -82.03
C VAL A 20 7.70 36.93 -80.84
N LEU A 21 8.91 37.46 -80.63
CA LEU A 21 9.73 37.13 -79.47
C LEU A 21 9.04 37.51 -78.16
N LEU A 22 8.46 38.70 -78.08
CA LEU A 22 7.73 39.20 -76.91
C LEU A 22 6.52 38.31 -76.60
N PHE A 23 5.76 37.91 -77.63
CA PHE A 23 4.64 36.99 -77.47
C PHE A 23 5.08 35.61 -76.97
N LEU A 24 6.16 35.06 -77.54
CA LEU A 24 6.74 33.80 -77.07
C LEU A 24 7.22 33.93 -75.63
N MET A 25 7.92 35.01 -75.27
CA MET A 25 8.42 35.22 -73.91
C MET A 25 7.28 35.42 -72.90
N ALA A 26 6.24 36.18 -73.26
CA ALA A 26 5.06 36.39 -72.43
C ALA A 26 4.31 35.06 -72.16
N LYS A 27 4.21 34.18 -73.16
CA LYS A 27 3.54 32.89 -73.00
C LYS A 27 4.41 31.84 -72.28
N PHE A 28 5.71 31.77 -72.60
CA PHE A 28 6.60 30.71 -72.12
C PHE A 28 7.39 31.06 -70.86
N ALA A 29 7.84 32.30 -70.68
CA ALA A 29 8.67 32.69 -69.53
C ALA A 29 7.85 33.23 -68.35
N TRP A 30 6.72 33.90 -68.59
CA TRP A 30 5.92 34.49 -67.52
C TRP A 30 5.27 33.44 -66.61
N ARG A 31 4.76 32.35 -67.20
CA ARG A 31 4.15 31.22 -66.47
C ARG A 31 5.09 30.54 -65.47
N PRO A 32 6.29 30.05 -65.85
CA PRO A 32 7.19 29.38 -64.92
C PRO A 32 7.71 30.30 -63.81
N ILE A 33 7.93 31.60 -64.09
CA ILE A 33 8.39 32.56 -63.09
C ILE A 33 7.33 32.77 -62.01
N LEU A 34 6.07 33.02 -62.40
CA LEU A 34 4.96 33.18 -61.43
C LEU A 34 4.70 31.90 -60.65
N ASN A 35 4.78 30.74 -61.31
CA ASN A 35 4.63 29.46 -60.62
C ASN A 35 5.71 29.28 -59.55
N SER A 36 6.99 29.56 -59.87
CA SER A 36 8.08 29.43 -58.90
C SER A 36 7.94 30.37 -57.70
N VAL A 37 7.44 31.59 -57.92
CA VAL A 37 7.16 32.54 -56.83
C VAL A 37 6.00 32.03 -55.96
N ARG A 38 4.91 31.56 -56.57
CA ARG A 38 3.75 31.03 -55.84
C ARG A 38 4.10 29.75 -55.07
N ASP A 39 4.89 28.85 -55.65
CA ASP A 39 5.33 27.62 -55.00
C ASP A 39 6.21 27.95 -53.78
N ARG A 40 7.07 28.97 -53.89
CA ARG A 40 7.86 29.46 -52.76
C ARG A 40 6.97 30.07 -51.68
N GLU A 41 6.02 30.93 -52.04
CA GLU A 41 5.07 31.51 -51.10
C GLU A 41 4.28 30.42 -50.37
N GLN A 42 3.76 29.43 -51.10
CA GLN A 42 3.03 28.31 -50.53
C GLN A 42 3.91 27.49 -49.58
N SER A 43 5.15 27.16 -49.98
CA SER A 43 6.08 26.43 -49.10
C SER A 43 6.40 27.16 -47.80
N ILE A 44 6.50 28.49 -47.84
CA ILE A 44 6.75 29.33 -46.66
C ILE A 44 5.52 29.33 -45.76
N ASN A 45 4.33 29.51 -46.33
CA ASN A 45 3.09 29.48 -45.58
C ASN A 45 2.86 28.11 -44.93
N ASP A 46 3.12 27.02 -45.65
CA ASP A 46 3.00 25.66 -45.13
C ASP A 46 4.03 25.40 -44.01
N ALA A 47 5.27 25.86 -44.17
CA ALA A 47 6.31 25.75 -43.14
C ALA A 47 5.95 26.55 -41.88
N LEU A 48 5.43 27.78 -42.03
CA LEU A 48 4.98 28.61 -40.92
C LEU A 48 3.78 27.99 -40.19
N ALA A 49 2.78 27.50 -40.94
CA ALA A 49 1.63 26.82 -40.38
C ALA A 49 2.04 25.54 -39.63
N SER A 50 2.96 24.76 -40.18
CA SER A 50 3.51 23.58 -39.51
C SER A 50 4.27 23.94 -38.23
N ALA A 51 5.04 25.03 -38.23
CA ALA A 51 5.77 25.49 -37.05
C ALA A 51 4.83 25.99 -35.95
N GLU A 52 3.76 26.70 -36.31
CA GLU A 52 2.73 27.15 -35.37
C GLU A 52 1.98 25.97 -34.75
N ASN A 53 1.57 24.99 -35.57
CA ASN A 53 0.93 23.77 -35.09
C ASN A 53 1.85 22.99 -34.13
N ALA A 54 3.12 22.79 -34.51
CA ALA A 54 4.09 22.12 -33.65
C ALA A 54 4.30 22.85 -32.31
N ARG A 55 4.31 24.20 -32.33
CA ARG A 55 4.41 25.00 -31.10
C ARG A 55 3.17 24.85 -30.22
N LYS A 56 1.97 24.82 -30.82
CA LYS A 56 0.71 24.62 -30.10
C LYS A 56 0.62 23.23 -29.50
N GLU A 57 1.01 22.20 -30.25
CA GLU A 57 1.10 20.82 -29.76
C GLU A 57 2.09 20.70 -28.60
N MET A 58 3.28 21.30 -28.72
CA MET A 58 4.27 21.32 -27.64
C MET A 58 3.73 22.01 -26.39
N GLN A 59 3.01 23.12 -26.53
CA GLN A 59 2.39 23.82 -25.40
C GLN A 59 1.32 22.97 -24.73
N ASN A 60 0.48 22.28 -25.50
CA ASN A 60 -0.53 21.36 -24.98
C ASN A 60 0.13 20.18 -24.26
N LEU A 61 1.11 19.53 -24.88
CA LEU A 61 1.87 18.43 -24.27
C LEU A 61 2.53 18.84 -22.96
N LYS A 62 3.07 20.06 -22.89
CA LYS A 62 3.65 20.59 -21.66
C LYS A 62 2.59 20.78 -20.57
N SER A 63 1.44 21.36 -20.92
CA SER A 63 0.31 21.54 -20.00
C SER A 63 -0.19 20.19 -19.48
N ASP A 64 -0.38 19.22 -20.37
CA ASP A 64 -0.85 17.88 -20.03
C ASP A 64 0.17 17.15 -19.14
N ASN A 65 1.46 17.30 -19.42
CA ASN A 65 2.52 16.75 -18.58
C ASN A 65 2.53 17.38 -17.18
N GLU A 66 2.41 18.71 -17.08
CA GLU A 66 2.32 19.41 -15.80
C GLU A 66 1.08 18.96 -15.00
N GLN A 67 -0.06 18.78 -15.66
CA GLN A 67 -1.27 18.26 -15.05
C GLN A 67 -1.09 16.81 -14.57
N LEU A 68 -0.56 15.93 -15.40
CA LEU A 68 -0.29 14.53 -15.06
C LEU A 68 0.70 14.41 -13.90
N MET A 69 1.74 15.24 -13.88
CA MET A 69 2.69 15.30 -12.77
C MET A 69 2.05 15.77 -11.47
N LYS A 70 1.10 16.71 -11.54
CA LYS A 70 0.34 17.16 -10.37
C LYS A 70 -0.60 16.08 -9.86
N GLU A 71 -1.30 15.38 -10.76
CA GLU A 71 -2.18 14.26 -10.43
C GLU A 71 -1.41 13.11 -9.79
N ALA A 72 -0.29 12.70 -10.39
CA ALA A 72 0.58 11.66 -9.84
C ALA A 72 1.13 12.01 -8.45
N ARG A 73 1.43 13.29 -8.18
CA ARG A 73 1.83 13.75 -6.83
C ARG A 73 0.67 13.68 -5.85
N ALA A 74 -0.53 14.09 -6.25
CA ALA A 74 -1.72 14.03 -5.40
C ALA A 74 -2.09 12.57 -5.07
N GLU A 75 -2.03 11.67 -6.05
CA GLU A 75 -2.26 10.23 -5.87
C GLU A 75 -1.19 9.62 -4.94
N ARG A 76 0.09 9.93 -5.15
CA ARG A 76 1.18 9.51 -4.25
C ARG A 76 0.90 9.94 -2.81
N ASP A 77 0.51 11.19 -2.61
CA ASP A 77 0.25 11.72 -1.27
C ASP A 77 -0.98 11.07 -0.63
N ALA A 78 -2.01 10.76 -1.42
CA ALA A 78 -3.17 9.98 -0.97
C ALA A 78 -2.76 8.57 -0.53
N ILE A 79 -1.99 7.85 -1.36
CA ILE A 79 -1.49 6.51 -1.04
C ILE A 79 -0.63 6.52 0.22
N LEU A 80 0.26 7.51 0.37
CA LEU A 80 1.11 7.63 1.56
C LEU A 80 0.29 7.93 2.83
N LYS A 81 -0.76 8.73 2.70
CA LYS A 81 -1.68 9.02 3.81
C LYS A 81 -2.45 7.77 4.21
N GLU A 82 -3.05 7.07 3.24
CA GLU A 82 -3.78 5.83 3.48
C GLU A 82 -2.89 4.76 4.10
N ALA A 83 -1.65 4.61 3.63
CA ALA A 83 -0.69 3.67 4.20
C ALA A 83 -0.34 3.99 5.66
N ARG A 84 -0.25 5.27 6.03
CA ARG A 84 -0.03 5.70 7.43
C ARG A 84 -1.24 5.39 8.30
N GLU A 85 -2.44 5.72 7.83
CA GLU A 85 -3.69 5.43 8.55
C GLU A 85 -3.88 3.93 8.75
N LEU A 86 -3.63 3.12 7.72
CA LEU A 86 -3.70 1.66 7.79
C LEU A 86 -2.66 1.10 8.76
N LYS A 87 -1.43 1.63 8.74
CA LYS A 87 -0.38 1.25 9.69
C LYS A 87 -0.81 1.53 11.13
N GLU A 88 -1.30 2.73 11.42
CA GLU A 88 -1.75 3.11 12.76
C GLU A 88 -2.92 2.23 13.22
N LYS A 89 -3.91 2.00 12.36
CA LYS A 89 -5.04 1.10 12.64
C LYS A 89 -4.58 -0.33 12.91
N THR A 90 -3.63 -0.83 12.13
CA THR A 90 -3.08 -2.19 12.30
C THR A 90 -2.36 -2.32 13.63
N ILE A 91 -1.53 -1.34 13.99
CA ILE A 91 -0.83 -1.31 15.28
C ILE A 91 -1.82 -1.25 16.45
N ALA A 92 -2.84 -0.40 16.35
CA ALA A 92 -3.87 -0.29 17.39
C ALA A 92 -4.64 -1.61 17.57
N SER A 93 -5.09 -2.22 16.47
CA SER A 93 -5.79 -3.51 16.48
C SER A 93 -4.90 -4.63 17.05
N ALA A 94 -3.64 -4.68 16.65
CA ALA A 94 -2.69 -5.68 17.15
C ALA A 94 -2.41 -5.50 18.65
N ALA A 95 -2.31 -4.25 19.13
CA ALA A 95 -2.13 -3.95 20.54
C ALA A 95 -3.36 -4.35 21.37
N GLU A 96 -4.57 -4.09 20.85
CA GLU A 96 -5.82 -4.50 21.50
C GLU A 96 -5.95 -6.03 21.56
N GLU A 97 -5.70 -6.74 20.46
CA GLU A 97 -5.68 -8.20 20.44
C GLU A 97 -4.62 -8.77 21.40
N ALA A 98 -3.43 -8.17 21.45
CA ALA A 98 -2.37 -8.59 22.35
C ALA A 98 -2.79 -8.42 23.82
N LYS A 99 -3.45 -7.31 24.16
CA LYS A 99 -3.99 -7.07 25.50
C LYS A 99 -5.05 -8.10 25.86
N LEU A 100 -6.01 -8.37 24.97
CA LEU A 100 -7.04 -9.39 25.18
C LEU A 100 -6.44 -10.80 25.39
N LYS A 101 -5.40 -11.14 24.63
CA LYS A 101 -4.68 -12.41 24.80
C LYS A 101 -3.93 -12.45 26.14
N ALA A 102 -3.27 -11.37 26.53
CA ALA A 102 -2.58 -11.26 27.82
C ALA A 102 -3.56 -11.42 28.98
N ASP A 103 -4.69 -10.72 28.95
CA ASP A 103 -5.73 -10.79 29.98
C ASP A 103 -6.30 -12.22 30.11
N ARG A 104 -6.50 -12.92 28.98
CA ARG A 104 -6.90 -14.34 28.99
C ARG A 104 -5.84 -15.25 29.61
N ILE A 105 -4.56 -15.08 29.24
CA ILE A 105 -3.47 -15.87 29.80
C ILE A 105 -3.39 -15.68 31.32
N VAL A 106 -3.54 -14.44 31.81
CA VAL A 106 -3.53 -14.15 33.24
C VAL A 106 -4.74 -14.79 33.93
N ALA A 107 -5.93 -14.69 33.36
CA ALA A 107 -7.13 -15.32 33.91
C ALA A 107 -7.01 -16.86 33.98
N ASP A 108 -6.48 -17.48 32.92
CA ASP A 108 -6.25 -18.91 32.87
C ASP A 108 -5.18 -19.34 33.89
N ALA A 109 -4.11 -18.57 34.03
CA ALA A 109 -3.08 -18.82 35.04
C ALA A 109 -3.64 -18.72 36.46
N GLN A 110 -4.45 -17.70 36.76
CA GLN A 110 -5.12 -17.57 38.07
C GLN A 110 -6.04 -18.76 38.36
N LYS A 111 -6.78 -19.23 37.34
CA LYS A 111 -7.64 -20.41 37.47
C LYS A 111 -6.83 -21.68 37.74
N SER A 112 -5.71 -21.88 37.04
CA SER A 112 -4.81 -23.01 37.28
C SER A 112 -4.20 -22.97 38.68
N ILE A 113 -3.77 -21.79 39.14
CA ILE A 113 -3.23 -21.60 40.50
C ILE A 113 -4.28 -21.94 41.56
N GLU A 114 -5.54 -21.53 41.38
CA GLU A 114 -6.60 -21.84 42.33
C GLU A 114 -6.89 -23.36 42.38
N LEU A 115 -6.88 -24.03 41.22
CA LEU A 115 -7.01 -25.49 41.15
C LEU A 115 -5.84 -26.21 41.83
N GLU A 116 -4.60 -25.78 41.58
CA GLU A 116 -3.41 -26.32 42.23
C GLU A 116 -3.45 -26.12 43.74
N LYS A 117 -3.88 -24.94 44.21
CA LYS A 117 -4.04 -24.65 45.63
C LYS A 117 -5.08 -25.57 46.28
N GLN A 118 -6.22 -25.80 45.61
CA GLN A 118 -7.23 -26.73 46.11
C GLN A 118 -6.70 -28.17 46.18
N SER A 119 -5.94 -28.60 45.17
CA SER A 119 -5.27 -29.91 45.17
C SER A 119 -4.27 -30.02 46.32
N ALA A 120 -3.40 -29.02 46.50
CA ALA A 120 -2.42 -28.99 47.58
C ALA A 120 -3.09 -28.99 48.97
N LEU A 121 -4.20 -28.27 49.14
CA LEU A 121 -4.98 -28.30 50.39
C LEU A 121 -5.61 -29.67 50.64
N ALA A 122 -6.10 -30.35 49.61
CA ALA A 122 -6.64 -31.71 49.74
C ALA A 122 -5.54 -32.70 50.13
N GLU A 123 -4.36 -32.60 49.50
CA GLU A 123 -3.19 -33.43 49.84
C GLU A 123 -2.72 -33.19 51.28
N LEU A 124 -2.65 -31.92 51.70
CA LEU A 124 -2.28 -31.55 53.07
C LEU A 124 -3.29 -32.09 54.10
N LYS A 125 -4.59 -32.04 53.79
CA LYS A 125 -5.63 -32.64 54.66
C LYS A 125 -5.43 -34.15 54.81
N ASN A 126 -5.10 -34.85 53.72
CA ASN A 126 -4.84 -36.29 53.75
C ASN A 126 -3.60 -36.60 54.61
N GLN A 127 -2.49 -35.86 54.43
CA GLN A 127 -1.28 -36.04 55.23
C GLN A 127 -1.54 -35.77 56.72
N VAL A 128 -2.29 -34.72 57.05
CA VAL A 128 -2.66 -34.41 58.44
C VAL A 128 -3.55 -35.50 59.04
N ALA A 129 -4.50 -36.05 58.27
CA ALA A 129 -5.34 -37.15 58.72
C ALA A 129 -4.51 -38.40 59.02
N GLU A 130 -3.58 -38.77 58.12
CA GLU A 130 -2.68 -39.91 58.30
C GLU A 130 -1.78 -39.74 59.54
N LEU A 131 -1.16 -38.56 59.69
CA LEU A 131 -0.35 -38.24 60.88
C LEU A 131 -1.18 -38.27 62.17
N SER A 132 -2.43 -37.81 62.13
CA SER A 132 -3.34 -37.84 63.29
C SER A 132 -3.69 -39.27 63.69
N VAL A 133 -3.92 -40.16 62.73
CA VAL A 133 -4.12 -41.60 62.98
C VAL A 133 -2.86 -42.22 63.57
N GLU A 134 -1.68 -41.92 63.04
CA GLU A 134 -0.41 -42.45 63.56
C GLU A 134 -0.15 -41.99 65.01
N ILE A 135 -0.45 -40.73 65.33
CA ILE A 135 -0.36 -40.19 66.69
C ILE A 135 -1.37 -40.89 67.61
N ALA A 136 -2.63 -41.02 67.17
CA ALA A 136 -3.66 -41.71 67.94
C ALA A 136 -3.26 -43.17 68.22
N GLU A 137 -2.72 -43.89 67.23
CA GLU A 137 -2.20 -45.24 67.42
C GLU A 137 -1.06 -45.32 68.45
N LYS A 138 -0.11 -44.38 68.39
CA LYS A 138 1.01 -44.32 69.36
C LYS A 138 0.51 -44.04 70.77
N VAL A 139 -0.45 -43.11 70.93
CA VAL A 139 -1.05 -42.79 72.23
C VAL A 139 -1.82 -44.00 72.77
N VAL A 140 -2.66 -44.64 71.96
CA VAL A 140 -3.42 -45.84 72.37
C VAL A 140 -2.47 -46.99 72.73
N ARG A 141 -1.40 -47.23 71.96
CA ARG A 141 -0.38 -48.24 72.33
C ARG A 141 0.30 -47.93 73.67
N LYS A 142 0.55 -46.66 73.99
CA LYS A 142 1.16 -46.23 75.24
C LYS A 142 0.20 -46.40 76.43
N GLU A 143 -1.06 -45.99 76.28
CA GLU A 143 -2.14 -46.13 77.29
C GLU A 143 -2.62 -47.58 77.46
N LEU A 144 -2.22 -48.51 76.58
CA LEU A 144 -2.48 -49.93 76.72
C LEU A 144 -1.22 -50.72 77.09
N SER A 145 -0.15 -50.05 77.54
CA SER A 145 1.12 -50.71 77.87
C SER A 145 1.08 -51.48 79.19
N SER A 146 0.14 -51.15 80.08
CA SER A 146 -0.05 -51.78 81.38
C SER A 146 -1.22 -52.77 81.38
N LYS A 147 -1.05 -53.93 82.04
CA LYS A 147 -2.12 -54.95 82.23
C LYS A 147 -3.36 -54.38 82.95
N ASN A 148 -3.18 -53.36 83.79
CA ASN A 148 -4.30 -52.74 84.51
C ASN A 148 -5.13 -51.85 83.57
N GLU A 149 -4.51 -51.09 82.69
CA GLU A 149 -5.19 -50.22 81.73
C GLU A 149 -5.96 -51.03 80.68
N GLN A 150 -5.37 -52.15 80.19
CA GLN A 150 -6.05 -53.09 79.30
C GLN A 150 -7.31 -53.69 79.94
N ARG A 151 -7.26 -54.04 81.23
CA ARG A 151 -8.44 -54.55 81.97
C ARG A 151 -9.52 -53.50 82.10
N GLN A 152 -9.16 -52.25 82.42
CA GLN A 152 -10.10 -51.12 82.53
C GLN A 152 -10.79 -50.81 81.19
N MET A 153 -10.06 -50.90 80.07
CA MET A 153 -10.63 -50.73 78.72
C MET A 153 -11.67 -51.81 78.42
N ILE A 154 -11.39 -53.07 78.75
CA ILE A 154 -12.32 -54.20 78.55
C ILE A 154 -13.58 -54.03 79.41
N GLU A 155 -13.44 -53.63 80.68
CA GLU A 155 -14.59 -53.33 81.55
C GLU A 155 -15.45 -52.17 81.00
N LYS A 156 -14.83 -51.09 80.49
CA LYS A 156 -15.56 -50.00 79.83
C LYS A 156 -16.28 -50.44 78.55
N MET A 157 -15.63 -51.22 77.69
CA MET A 157 -16.26 -51.73 76.46
C MET A 157 -17.43 -52.68 76.76
N LEU A 158 -17.29 -53.53 77.79
CA LEU A 158 -18.37 -54.40 78.27
C LEU A 158 -19.50 -53.63 78.95
N SER A 159 -19.22 -52.45 79.52
CA SER A 159 -20.22 -51.53 80.07
C SER A 159 -21.00 -50.84 78.95
N ASP A 160 -20.31 -50.24 77.96
CA ASP A 160 -20.98 -49.53 76.85
C ASP A 160 -21.78 -50.47 75.94
N ALA A 161 -21.32 -51.70 75.74
CA ALA A 161 -22.06 -52.73 74.99
C ALA A 161 -23.28 -53.31 75.75
N LYS A 162 -23.37 -53.08 77.07
CA LYS A 162 -24.57 -53.41 77.87
C LYS A 162 -25.56 -52.25 77.97
N LEU A 163 -25.18 -51.06 77.52
CA LEU A 163 -26.00 -49.84 77.54
C LEU A 163 -26.71 -49.57 76.20
N ASN A 164 -26.53 -50.43 75.18
CA ASN A 164 -27.41 -50.60 74.02
C ASN A 164 -28.02 -52.00 74.05
#